data_AF-A0A7S0X5T4-F1
#
_entry.id   AF-A0A7S0X5T4-F1
#
_cell.length_a   1.000
_cell.length_b   1.000
_cell.length_c   1.000
_cell.angle_alpha   90.00
_cell.angle_beta   90.00
_cell.angle_gamma   90.00
#
_symmetry.space_group_name_H-M   'P 1'
#
loop_
_entity.id
_entity.type
_entity.pdbx_description
1 polymer ?
#
loop_
_entity_poly.entity_id
_entity_poly.type
_entity_poly.pdbx_seq_one_letter_code
_entity_poly.pdbx_strand_id
1 'polypeptide(L)'
;RMLKPGYWRRVCPGLHVNDKKFQADVMPMAGTGVEGVAAHARARILEAGFTKIPASCLRWKSVKMRALAIAVVQLMQHGWHPSFLLMFDEAWAVAHELSGVLFAATGNRLNFDALCWHVDPADAHPSAFSPHRDRQPDDAPSTFRLDGTAMYATAWVPFTDATPENSCLYVIPRAHDPGYLDGDDDDPAAT
;
A
#
# COMPACT_ATOMS: atom_id res chain seq x y z
N ARG A 1 7.48 12.45 25.26
CA ARG A 1 8.73 11.96 24.59
C ARG A 1 8.51 11.69 23.10
N MET A 2 7.44 10.97 22.73
CA MET A 2 7.14 10.60 21.34
C MET A 2 6.85 11.78 20.39
N LEU A 3 6.41 12.93 20.91
CA LEU A 3 6.21 14.14 20.08
C LEU A 3 7.52 14.82 19.63
N LYS A 4 8.68 14.39 20.13
CA LYS A 4 9.97 15.00 19.78
C LYS A 4 10.58 14.22 18.60
N PRO A 5 10.89 14.86 17.44
CA PRO A 5 11.52 14.17 16.31
C PRO A 5 12.79 13.39 16.67
N GLY A 6 13.61 13.93 17.58
CA GLY A 6 14.82 13.27 18.04
C GLY A 6 14.59 11.93 18.76
N TYR A 7 13.38 11.64 19.26
CA TYR A 7 13.05 10.31 19.78
C TYR A 7 13.02 9.28 18.64
N TRP A 8 12.24 9.56 17.59
CA TRP A 8 12.06 8.67 16.44
C TRP A 8 13.37 8.43 15.69
N ARG A 9 14.18 9.48 15.50
CA ARG A 9 15.54 9.33 14.93
C ARG A 9 16.47 8.45 15.75
N ARG A 10 16.23 8.26 17.05
CA ARG A 10 16.98 7.28 17.86
C ARG A 10 16.44 5.87 17.73
N VAL A 11 15.13 5.72 17.54
CA VAL A 11 14.48 4.41 17.35
C VAL A 11 14.88 3.84 15.99
N CYS A 12 14.81 4.64 14.92
CA CYS A 12 15.22 4.25 13.57
C CYS A 12 16.24 5.27 13.03
N PRO A 13 17.54 5.12 13.34
CA PRO A 13 18.57 6.08 12.95
C PRO A 13 18.87 6.13 11.44
N GLY A 14 18.39 5.15 10.68
CA GLY A 14 18.52 5.11 9.22
C GLY A 14 17.45 5.90 8.47
N LEU A 15 16.45 6.45 9.17
CA LEU A 15 15.31 7.14 8.59
C LEU A 15 15.22 8.61 9.04
N HIS A 16 14.50 9.41 8.25
CA HIS A 16 14.32 10.83 8.47
C HIS A 16 12.99 11.14 9.17
N VAL A 17 12.97 12.26 9.90
CA VAL A 17 11.76 12.77 10.56
C VAL A 17 11.80 14.28 10.46
N ASN A 18 10.84 14.87 9.74
CA ASN A 18 10.80 16.30 9.46
C ASN A 18 12.11 16.82 8.85
N ASP A 19 12.76 16.04 7.98
CA ASP A 19 13.93 16.49 7.23
C ASP A 19 13.47 17.20 5.95
N LYS A 20 13.50 18.53 5.99
CA LYS A 20 13.06 19.37 4.86
C LYS A 20 13.88 19.16 3.59
N LYS A 21 15.16 18.80 3.72
CA LYS A 21 16.02 18.57 2.56
C LYS A 21 15.62 17.26 1.90
N PHE A 22 15.50 16.19 2.67
CA PHE A 22 15.01 14.91 2.17
C PHE A 22 13.65 15.08 1.49
N GLN A 23 12.69 15.72 2.17
CA GLN A 23 11.34 15.93 1.63
C GLN A 23 11.33 16.70 0.30
N ALA A 24 12.17 17.73 0.16
CA ALA A 24 12.27 18.51 -1.07
C ALA A 24 12.86 17.73 -2.26
N ASP A 25 13.66 16.69 -1.98
CA ASP A 25 14.29 15.84 -3.00
C ASP A 25 13.38 14.68 -3.46
N VAL A 26 12.29 14.38 -2.75
CA VAL A 26 11.33 13.34 -3.14
C VAL A 26 10.40 13.86 -4.23
N MET A 27 10.34 13.16 -5.36
CA MET A 27 9.48 13.50 -6.49
C MET A 27 8.74 12.26 -6.99
N PRO A 28 7.55 12.39 -7.61
CA PRO A 28 6.86 11.27 -8.23
C PRO A 28 7.74 10.56 -9.27
N MET A 29 7.60 9.25 -9.39
CA MET A 29 8.27 8.47 -10.43
C MET A 29 7.86 9.01 -11.80
N ALA A 30 8.86 9.43 -12.55
CA ALA A 30 8.72 9.98 -13.89
C ALA A 30 9.85 9.45 -14.79
N GLY A 31 9.57 9.36 -16.09
CA GLY A 31 10.53 8.91 -17.09
C GLY A 31 9.92 7.92 -18.09
N THR A 32 10.76 7.46 -19.01
CA THR A 32 10.35 6.55 -20.08
C THR A 32 9.80 5.24 -19.53
N GLY A 33 8.59 4.87 -19.98
CA GLY A 33 7.94 3.61 -19.63
C GLY A 33 6.92 3.67 -18.49
N VAL A 34 6.89 4.74 -17.67
CA VAL A 34 5.89 4.91 -16.60
C VAL A 34 4.47 4.90 -17.14
N GLU A 35 4.23 5.57 -18.26
CA GLU A 35 2.93 5.61 -18.94
C GLU A 35 2.48 4.21 -19.40
N GLY A 36 3.41 3.41 -19.94
CA GLY A 36 3.13 2.04 -20.34
C GLY A 36 2.81 1.14 -19.15
N VAL A 37 3.54 1.30 -18.04
CA VAL A 37 3.26 0.60 -16.78
C VAL A 37 1.88 0.95 -16.26
N ALA A 38 1.53 2.23 -16.23
CA ALA A 38 0.23 2.70 -15.76
C ALA A 38 -0.92 2.24 -16.68
N ALA A 39 -0.74 2.28 -18.00
CA ALA A 39 -1.72 1.79 -18.96
C ALA A 39 -1.96 0.28 -18.83
N HIS A 40 -0.87 -0.50 -18.69
CA HIS A 40 -0.97 -1.94 -18.43
C HIS A 40 -1.67 -2.22 -17.09
N ALA A 41 -1.30 -1.49 -16.04
CA ALA A 41 -1.94 -1.57 -14.73
C ALA A 41 -3.45 -1.29 -14.82
N ARG A 42 -3.85 -0.21 -15.52
CA ARG A 42 -5.26 0.14 -15.74
C ARG A 42 -6.02 -0.97 -16.44
N ALA A 43 -5.48 -1.51 -17.53
CA ALA A 43 -6.12 -2.59 -18.29
C ALA A 43 -6.33 -3.83 -17.40
N ARG A 44 -5.32 -4.23 -16.62
CA ARG A 44 -5.40 -5.36 -15.70
C ARG A 44 -6.37 -5.13 -14.55
N ILE A 45 -6.44 -3.92 -13.99
CA ILE A 45 -7.43 -3.58 -12.96
C ILE A 45 -8.85 -3.68 -13.51
N LEU A 46 -9.11 -3.17 -14.72
CA LEU A 46 -10.44 -3.27 -15.33
C LEU A 46 -10.84 -4.72 -15.61
N GLU A 47 -9.90 -5.56 -16.04
CA GLU A 47 -10.12 -6.98 -16.35
C GLU A 47 -10.27 -7.84 -15.09
N ALA A 48 -9.32 -7.73 -14.16
CA ALA A 48 -9.14 -8.67 -13.04
C ALA A 48 -9.42 -8.07 -11.66
N GLY A 49 -9.69 -6.77 -11.56
CA GLY A 49 -9.89 -6.06 -10.29
C GLY A 49 -8.61 -5.69 -9.56
N PHE A 50 -7.45 -6.20 -9.99
CA PHE A 50 -6.14 -5.88 -9.41
C PHE A 50 -5.03 -5.98 -10.46
N THR A 51 -3.84 -5.54 -10.10
CA THR A 51 -2.63 -5.74 -10.91
C THR A 51 -1.39 -5.86 -10.05
N LYS A 52 -0.35 -6.51 -10.59
CA LYS A 52 0.98 -6.54 -10.01
C LYS A 52 1.92 -5.76 -10.91
N ILE A 53 2.57 -4.75 -10.35
CA ILE A 53 3.64 -4.02 -11.04
C ILE A 53 4.98 -4.66 -10.65
N PRO A 54 5.77 -5.20 -11.60
CA PRO A 54 7.07 -5.77 -11.29
C PRO A 54 8.02 -4.72 -10.70
N ALA A 55 8.83 -5.11 -9.71
CA ALA A 55 9.80 -4.20 -9.10
C ALA A 55 10.79 -3.59 -10.11
N SER A 56 11.12 -4.32 -11.19
CA SER A 56 11.97 -3.82 -12.28
C SER A 56 11.36 -2.65 -13.07
N CYS A 57 10.04 -2.47 -13.00
CA CYS A 57 9.33 -1.33 -13.58
C CYS A 57 9.33 -0.11 -12.65
N LEU A 58 9.65 -0.28 -11.37
CA LEU A 58 9.64 0.78 -10.36
C LEU A 58 11.07 1.19 -10.02
N ARG A 59 11.39 2.47 -10.23
CA ARG A 59 12.72 3.01 -10.00
C ARG A 59 12.70 3.93 -8.78
N TRP A 60 12.69 3.31 -7.62
CA TRP A 60 12.79 4.00 -6.33
C TRP A 60 14.07 4.84 -6.28
N LYS A 61 13.95 6.14 -6.01
CA LYS A 61 15.10 7.05 -5.94
C LYS A 61 15.46 7.40 -4.51
N SER A 62 14.47 7.76 -3.70
CA SER A 62 14.67 8.32 -2.37
C SER A 62 14.55 7.26 -1.28
N VAL A 63 13.91 6.12 -1.58
CA VAL A 63 13.61 5.08 -0.59
C VAL A 63 14.41 3.79 -0.84
N LYS A 64 14.81 3.14 0.26
CA LYS A 64 15.43 1.82 0.24
C LYS A 64 14.52 0.86 1.01
N MET A 65 13.84 -0.05 0.30
CA MET A 65 12.86 -0.97 0.92
C MET A 65 13.44 -1.75 2.11
N ARG A 66 14.69 -2.20 2.00
CA ARG A 66 15.39 -2.87 3.11
C ARG A 66 15.52 -2.00 4.37
N ALA A 67 15.71 -0.67 4.22
CA ALA A 67 15.79 0.23 5.37
C ALA A 67 14.43 0.38 6.06
N LEU A 68 13.33 0.40 5.28
CA LEU A 68 11.97 0.41 5.82
C LEU A 68 11.66 -0.89 6.57
N ALA A 69 12.03 -2.05 6.01
CA ALA A 69 11.87 -3.35 6.68
C ALA A 69 12.64 -3.39 8.02
N ILE A 70 13.88 -2.92 8.05
CA ILE A 70 14.68 -2.84 9.28
C ILE A 70 14.01 -1.90 10.30
N ALA A 71 13.52 -0.74 9.85
CA ALA A 71 12.86 0.22 10.73
C ALA A 71 11.57 -0.33 11.36
N VAL A 72 10.80 -1.14 10.62
CA VAL A 72 9.63 -1.85 11.17
C VAL A 72 10.04 -2.77 12.32
N VAL A 73 11.08 -3.58 12.13
CA VAL A 73 11.60 -4.46 13.20
C VAL A 73 12.11 -3.64 14.40
N GLN A 74 12.84 -2.53 14.15
CA GLN A 74 13.32 -1.64 15.21
C GLN A 74 12.17 -1.01 16.01
N LEU A 75 11.09 -0.59 15.34
CA LEU A 75 9.89 -0.09 15.99
C LEU A 75 9.28 -1.14 16.92
N MET A 76 9.09 -2.36 16.42
CA MET A 76 8.54 -3.48 17.20
C MET A 76 9.41 -3.83 18.40
N GLN A 77 10.74 -3.86 18.24
CA GLN A 77 11.69 -4.08 19.36
C GLN A 77 11.61 -2.99 20.45
N HIS A 78 11.14 -1.79 20.09
CA HIS A 78 10.88 -0.70 21.03
C HIS A 78 9.43 -0.63 21.53
N GLY A 79 8.61 -1.64 21.21
CA GLY A 79 7.21 -1.76 21.65
C GLY A 79 6.20 -0.98 20.79
N TRP A 80 6.58 -0.54 19.59
CA TRP A 80 5.68 0.17 18.68
C TRP A 80 5.04 -0.74 17.65
N HIS A 81 3.79 -0.45 17.31
CA HIS A 81 3.11 -1.07 16.17
C HIS A 81 3.83 -0.70 14.85
N PRO A 82 3.94 -1.61 13.86
CA PRO A 82 4.59 -1.33 12.57
C PRO A 82 4.09 -0.06 11.86
N SER A 83 2.80 0.29 12.02
CA SER A 83 2.23 1.53 11.46
C SER A 83 2.86 2.82 11.99
N PHE A 84 3.64 2.79 13.08
CA PHE A 84 4.46 3.95 13.48
C PHE A 84 5.59 4.27 12.50
N LEU A 85 5.82 3.45 11.47
CA LEU A 85 6.65 3.80 10.33
C LEU A 85 6.18 5.09 9.64
N LEU A 86 4.89 5.43 9.75
CA LEU A 86 4.31 6.68 9.22
C LEU A 86 4.83 7.94 9.94
N MET A 87 5.57 7.80 11.04
CA MET A 87 6.28 8.90 11.69
C MET A 87 7.53 9.35 10.93
N PHE A 88 7.98 8.57 9.94
CA PHE A 88 9.20 8.80 9.18
C PHE A 88 8.89 9.31 7.77
N ASP A 89 9.76 10.18 7.27
CA ASP A 89 9.56 10.84 5.96
C ASP A 89 9.55 9.81 4.82
N GLU A 90 10.28 8.70 4.95
CA GLU A 90 10.39 7.66 3.92
C GLU A 90 9.08 6.94 3.63
N ALA A 91 8.20 6.77 4.61
CA ALA A 91 6.89 6.17 4.37
C ALA A 91 6.05 7.02 3.41
N TRP A 92 6.12 8.34 3.59
CA TRP A 92 5.47 9.31 2.70
C TRP A 92 6.19 9.42 1.36
N ALA A 93 7.52 9.22 1.35
CA ALA A 93 8.28 9.16 0.11
C ALA A 93 7.88 7.97 -0.78
N VAL A 94 7.62 6.79 -0.19
CA VAL A 94 7.07 5.64 -0.94
C VAL A 94 5.77 6.02 -1.63
N ALA A 95 4.83 6.62 -0.88
CA ALA A 95 3.55 7.04 -1.43
C ALA A 95 3.71 8.11 -2.51
N HIS A 96 4.55 9.12 -2.26
CA HIS A 96 4.75 10.22 -3.20
C HIS A 96 5.42 9.77 -4.50
N GLU A 97 6.44 8.91 -4.43
CA GLU A 97 7.10 8.33 -5.61
C GLU A 97 6.10 7.53 -6.46
N LEU A 98 5.21 6.75 -5.85
CA LEU A 98 4.19 5.99 -6.60
C LEU A 98 3.04 6.84 -7.14
N SER A 99 2.81 8.03 -6.57
CA SER A 99 1.58 8.79 -6.81
C SER A 99 1.27 9.04 -8.29
N GLY A 100 2.30 9.29 -9.12
CA GLY A 100 2.13 9.47 -10.56
C GLY A 100 1.64 8.23 -11.29
N VAL A 101 2.23 7.07 -10.98
CA VAL A 101 1.83 5.76 -11.54
C VAL A 101 0.40 5.43 -11.14
N LEU A 102 0.07 5.60 -9.85
CA LEU A 102 -1.26 5.30 -9.31
C LEU A 102 -2.33 6.21 -9.92
N PHE A 103 -2.05 7.51 -10.03
CA PHE A 103 -2.97 8.45 -10.65
C PHE A 103 -3.21 8.12 -12.12
N ALA A 104 -2.16 7.82 -12.88
CA ALA A 104 -2.30 7.44 -14.28
C ALA A 104 -3.03 6.10 -14.48
N ALA A 105 -2.86 5.14 -13.55
CA ALA A 105 -3.49 3.82 -13.65
C ALA A 105 -4.96 3.84 -13.19
N THR A 106 -5.32 4.65 -12.20
CA THR A 106 -6.60 4.55 -11.49
C THR A 106 -7.44 5.83 -11.51
N GLY A 107 -6.84 6.98 -11.85
CA GLY A 107 -7.46 8.30 -11.69
C GLY A 107 -7.54 8.79 -10.24
N ASN A 108 -7.06 8.00 -9.27
CA ASN A 108 -7.14 8.32 -7.84
C ASN A 108 -5.92 9.10 -7.35
N ARG A 109 -6.15 10.04 -6.43
CA ARG A 109 -5.09 10.71 -5.65
C ARG A 109 -4.94 10.03 -4.30
N LEU A 110 -3.78 10.18 -3.68
CA LEU A 110 -3.55 9.70 -2.31
C LEU A 110 -4.52 10.38 -1.35
N ASN A 111 -5.19 9.57 -0.54
CA ASN A 111 -6.08 10.00 0.54
C ASN A 111 -5.41 9.95 1.93
N PHE A 112 -4.15 9.49 1.99
CA PHE A 112 -3.36 9.32 3.20
C PHE A 112 -3.91 8.30 4.21
N ASP A 113 -4.84 7.44 3.79
CA ASP A 113 -5.22 6.24 4.54
C ASP A 113 -4.11 5.20 4.34
N ALA A 114 -3.17 5.18 5.29
CA ALA A 114 -1.93 4.46 5.18
C ALA A 114 -1.69 3.66 6.45
N LEU A 115 -1.15 2.47 6.25
CA LEU A 115 -1.12 1.44 7.26
C LEU A 115 0.10 0.53 6.96
N CYS A 116 0.87 0.13 7.98
CA CYS A 116 2.00 -0.80 7.84
C CYS A 116 1.87 -1.98 8.80
N TRP A 117 2.13 -3.19 8.26
CA TRP A 117 2.01 -4.50 8.92
C TRP A 117 3.37 -5.19 8.88
N HIS A 118 3.58 -6.07 9.85
CA HIS A 118 4.65 -7.05 9.85
C HIS A 118 4.02 -8.43 9.94
N VAL A 119 4.29 -9.29 8.95
CA VAL A 119 3.84 -10.67 8.93
C VAL A 119 5.06 -11.55 9.17
N ASP A 120 5.05 -12.26 10.29
CA ASP A 120 6.07 -13.26 10.60
C ASP A 120 5.45 -14.66 10.41
N PRO A 121 5.96 -15.47 9.46
CA PRO A 121 5.47 -16.83 9.26
C PRO A 121 5.66 -17.74 10.50
N ALA A 122 6.53 -17.35 11.44
CA ALA A 122 6.74 -18.07 12.69
C ALA A 122 5.81 -17.60 13.82
N ASP A 123 4.99 -16.57 13.61
CA ASP A 123 4.05 -16.10 14.63
C ASP A 123 2.91 -17.11 14.82
N ALA A 124 2.71 -17.54 16.06
CA ALA A 124 1.63 -18.46 16.42
C ALA A 124 0.25 -17.78 16.33
N HIS A 125 0.20 -16.45 16.37
CA HIS A 125 -1.03 -15.66 16.32
C HIS A 125 -0.89 -14.55 15.27
N PRO A 126 -0.85 -14.89 13.97
CA PRO A 126 -0.61 -13.92 12.92
C PRO A 126 -1.66 -12.82 12.94
N SER A 127 -1.21 -11.57 13.07
CA SER A 127 -2.07 -10.38 12.98
C SER A 127 -2.29 -10.04 11.50
N ALA A 128 -3.33 -10.59 10.91
CA ALA A 128 -3.79 -10.24 9.57
C ALA A 128 -5.31 -10.00 9.58
N PHE A 129 -5.81 -9.43 8.49
CA PHE A 129 -7.26 -9.26 8.31
C PHE A 129 -7.89 -10.58 7.86
N SER A 130 -9.12 -10.85 8.30
CA SER A 130 -9.98 -11.85 7.67
C SER A 130 -10.28 -11.46 6.22
N PRO A 131 -10.76 -12.37 5.36
CA PRO A 131 -11.29 -11.99 4.05
C PRO A 131 -12.28 -10.83 4.19
N HIS A 132 -12.07 -9.75 3.44
CA HIS A 132 -12.86 -8.53 3.50
C HIS A 132 -12.66 -7.67 2.24
N ARG A 133 -13.51 -6.66 2.07
CA ARG A 133 -13.26 -5.52 1.18
C ARG A 133 -12.78 -4.34 2.00
N ASP A 134 -11.74 -3.65 1.56
CA ASP A 134 -11.23 -2.45 2.25
C ASP A 134 -12.32 -1.38 2.44
N ARG A 135 -13.22 -1.25 1.45
CA ARG A 135 -14.34 -0.31 1.43
C ARG A 135 -15.54 -0.93 0.71
N GLN A 136 -16.66 -1.07 1.41
CA GLN A 136 -17.92 -1.55 0.87
C GLN A 136 -19.09 -0.79 1.51
N PRO A 137 -19.56 0.31 0.89
CA PRO A 137 -20.81 0.93 1.31
C PRO A 137 -22.02 0.11 0.82
N ASP A 138 -23.19 0.36 1.41
CA ASP A 138 -24.47 -0.27 1.02
C ASP A 138 -24.76 -0.16 -0.49
N ASP A 139 -24.36 0.95 -1.11
CA ASP A 139 -24.43 1.17 -2.56
C ASP A 139 -23.05 0.96 -3.20
N ALA A 140 -22.57 -0.29 -3.18
CA ALA A 140 -21.29 -0.66 -3.77
C ALA A 140 -21.15 -0.24 -5.26
N PRO A 141 -22.18 -0.36 -6.13
CA PRO A 141 -22.10 0.10 -7.52
C PRO A 141 -21.73 1.59 -7.66
N SER A 142 -22.17 2.45 -6.74
CA SER A 142 -21.85 3.89 -6.76
C SER A 142 -20.36 4.22 -6.56
N THR A 143 -19.56 3.25 -6.12
CA THR A 143 -18.11 3.41 -5.89
C THR A 143 -17.27 3.24 -7.16
N PHE A 144 -17.91 2.95 -8.30
CA PHE A 144 -17.27 2.86 -9.61
C PHE A 144 -17.61 4.08 -10.47
N ARG A 145 -16.63 4.55 -11.25
CA ARG A 145 -16.85 5.55 -12.28
C ARG A 145 -17.57 4.93 -13.49
N LEU A 146 -18.11 5.79 -14.36
CA LEU A 146 -18.74 5.37 -15.62
C LEU A 146 -17.82 4.55 -16.54
N ASP A 147 -16.50 4.73 -16.44
CA ASP A 147 -15.52 3.96 -17.21
C ASP A 147 -15.13 2.62 -16.55
N GLY A 148 -15.80 2.25 -15.45
CA GLY A 148 -15.58 1.02 -14.70
C GLY A 148 -14.41 1.06 -13.71
N THR A 149 -13.69 2.18 -13.59
CA THR A 149 -12.61 2.31 -12.60
C THR A 149 -13.16 2.57 -11.20
N ALA A 150 -12.57 1.92 -10.19
CA ALA A 150 -12.94 2.17 -8.80
C ALA A 150 -12.49 3.57 -8.33
N MET A 151 -13.35 4.25 -7.57
CA MET A 151 -13.05 5.55 -6.95
C MET A 151 -12.10 5.44 -5.75
N TYR A 152 -11.82 4.22 -5.32
CA TYR A 152 -10.83 3.89 -4.30
C TYR A 152 -9.96 2.73 -4.79
N ALA A 153 -8.64 2.82 -4.56
CA ALA A 153 -7.72 1.74 -4.87
C ALA A 153 -6.59 1.70 -3.84
N THR A 154 -6.26 0.51 -3.38
CA THR A 154 -5.18 0.29 -2.42
C THR A 154 -3.89 -0.06 -3.16
N ALA A 155 -2.80 0.63 -2.83
CA ALA A 155 -1.47 0.29 -3.28
C ALA A 155 -0.74 -0.46 -2.16
N TRP A 156 -0.49 -1.75 -2.37
CA TRP A 156 0.29 -2.56 -1.45
C TRP A 156 1.73 -2.67 -1.92
N VAL A 157 2.67 -2.30 -1.05
CA VAL A 157 4.11 -2.25 -1.36
C VAL A 157 4.87 -3.11 -0.36
N PRO A 158 5.41 -4.27 -0.76
CA PRO A 158 6.18 -5.08 0.14
C PRO A 158 7.59 -4.50 0.33
N PHE A 159 8.10 -4.52 1.57
CA PHE A 159 9.47 -4.09 1.87
C PHE A 159 10.50 -5.22 1.77
N THR A 160 10.03 -6.46 1.65
CA THR A 160 10.79 -7.70 1.43
C THR A 160 10.17 -8.49 0.28
N ASP A 161 10.81 -9.57 -0.16
CA ASP A 161 10.16 -10.48 -1.11
C ASP A 161 8.93 -11.10 -0.46
N ALA A 162 7.78 -10.93 -1.12
CA ALA A 162 6.50 -11.40 -0.67
C ALA A 162 6.18 -12.78 -1.26
N THR A 163 5.78 -13.70 -0.39
CA THR A 163 5.38 -15.08 -0.69
C THR A 163 4.04 -15.37 -0.01
N PRO A 164 3.35 -16.46 -0.40
CA PRO A 164 2.12 -16.90 0.28
C PRO A 164 2.27 -17.09 1.79
N GLU A 165 3.48 -17.38 2.27
CA GLU A 165 3.79 -17.64 3.68
C GLU A 165 4.08 -16.37 4.49
N ASN A 166 4.56 -15.28 3.86
CA ASN A 166 5.02 -14.08 4.56
C ASN A 166 4.30 -12.79 4.12
N SER A 167 3.14 -12.92 3.46
CA SER A 167 2.31 -11.80 3.04
C SER A 167 0.90 -11.89 3.61
N CYS A 168 0.26 -10.74 3.81
CA CYS A 168 -1.12 -10.65 4.26
C CYS A 168 -2.13 -10.58 3.10
N LEU A 169 -1.68 -10.71 1.84
CA LEU A 169 -2.54 -10.50 0.67
C LEU A 169 -2.84 -11.79 -0.08
N TYR A 170 -4.13 -12.09 -0.15
CA TYR A 170 -4.74 -12.94 -1.15
C TYR A 170 -5.85 -12.13 -1.82
N VAL A 171 -5.97 -12.23 -3.14
CA VAL A 171 -6.96 -11.47 -3.92
C VAL A 171 -7.78 -12.42 -4.78
N ILE A 172 -9.09 -12.19 -4.83
CA ILE A 172 -10.00 -12.91 -5.72
C ILE A 172 -10.12 -12.07 -7.00
N PRO A 173 -9.78 -12.62 -8.19
CA PRO A 173 -9.96 -11.87 -9.43
C PRO A 173 -11.43 -11.52 -9.66
N ARG A 174 -11.71 -10.34 -10.20
CA ARG A 174 -13.05 -9.81 -10.51
C ARG A 174 -13.99 -10.85 -11.14
N ALA A 175 -13.52 -11.64 -12.10
CA ALA A 175 -14.35 -12.62 -12.81
C ALA A 175 -14.81 -13.81 -11.93
N HIS A 176 -14.21 -13.99 -10.75
CA HIS A 176 -14.52 -15.04 -9.78
C HIS A 176 -15.12 -14.48 -8.48
N ASP A 177 -15.34 -13.17 -8.42
CA ASP A 177 -15.90 -12.47 -7.28
C ASP A 177 -17.33 -12.00 -7.62
N PRO A 178 -18.38 -12.72 -7.20
CA PRO A 178 -19.76 -12.35 -7.50
C PRO A 178 -20.15 -11.00 -6.89
N GLY A 179 -19.54 -10.61 -5.77
CA GLY A 179 -19.80 -9.33 -5.09
C GLY A 179 -18.96 -8.16 -5.59
N TYR A 180 -18.14 -8.34 -6.64
CA TYR A 180 -17.19 -7.31 -7.06
C TYR A 180 -17.85 -5.95 -7.37
N LEU A 181 -19.01 -5.98 -8.04
CA LEU A 181 -19.78 -4.76 -8.35
C LEU A 181 -20.92 -4.53 -7.37
N ASP A 182 -21.57 -5.61 -6.95
CA ASP A 182 -22.84 -5.54 -6.22
C ASP A 182 -22.64 -5.43 -4.70
N GLY A 183 -21.42 -5.70 -4.21
CA GLY A 183 -21.11 -5.84 -2.79
C GLY A 183 -21.33 -7.27 -2.30
N ASP A 184 -20.86 -7.54 -1.08
CA ASP A 184 -21.16 -8.77 -0.36
C ASP A 184 -22.48 -8.59 0.41
N ASP A 185 -23.29 -9.66 0.49
CA ASP A 185 -24.49 -9.66 1.34
C ASP A 185 -24.08 -9.69 2.81
N ASP A 186 -24.52 -8.70 3.59
CA ASP A 186 -24.32 -8.66 5.04
C ASP A 186 -25.23 -9.66 5.81
N ASP A 187 -26.03 -10.48 5.10
CA ASP A 187 -26.93 -11.45 5.74
C ASP A 187 -26.18 -12.75 6.11
N PRO A 188 -25.95 -13.01 7.40
CA PRO A 188 -25.27 -14.24 7.85
C PRO A 188 -26.06 -15.52 7.58
N ALA A 189 -27.29 -15.44 7.04
CA ALA A 189 -28.09 -16.60 6.64
C ALA A 189 -27.88 -17.05 5.17
N ALA A 190 -27.08 -16.34 4.38
CA ALA A 190 -26.87 -16.61 2.95
C ALA A 190 -25.72 -17.60 2.65
N THR A 191 -25.54 -18.64 3.47
CA THR A 191 -24.67 -19.79 3.16
C THR A 191 -25.35 -21.12 3.45
#